data_AF-A0A7C9DSX1-F1
#
_entry.id   AF-A0A7C9DSX1-F1
#
_cell.length_a   1.000
_cell.length_b   1.000
_cell.length_c   1.000
_cell.angle_alpha   90.00
_cell.angle_beta   90.00
_cell.angle_gamma   90.00
#
_symmetry.space_group_name_H-M   'P 1'
#
loop_
_entity.id
_entity.type
_entity.pdbx_description
1 polymer ?
#
loop_
_entity_poly.entity_id
_entity_poly.type
_entity_poly.pdbx_seq_one_letter_code
_entity_poly.pdbx_strand_id
1 'polypeptide(L)'
;EERIDKAHNTKNPRFSMCCLEGKIKVPPLKSSPTFLRNMLDSNGGARARNLRDQIRVYNSMHNFTYVGAKVDRLINKMPGPYVFKISSQNCHRIGTMSPLVCHRKT
;
A
#
# COMPACT_ATOMS: atom_id res chain seq x y z
N GLU A 1 17.58 14.05 -11.44
CA GLU A 1 17.55 15.53 -11.27
C GLU A 1 16.45 16.10 -12.16
N GLU A 2 15.60 17.00 -11.66
CA GLU A 2 14.28 17.29 -12.27
C GLU A 2 14.16 18.66 -12.97
N ARG A 3 14.90 19.68 -12.51
CA ARG A 3 14.80 21.05 -13.01
C ARG A 3 15.68 21.24 -14.25
N ILE A 4 15.10 21.83 -15.30
CA ILE A 4 15.75 22.03 -16.60
C ILE A 4 16.80 23.15 -16.52
N ASP A 5 16.45 24.30 -15.93
CA ASP A 5 17.37 25.44 -15.77
C ASP A 5 17.68 25.68 -14.29
N LYS A 6 18.75 25.04 -13.81
CA LYS A 6 19.25 25.23 -12.43
C LYS A 6 20.07 26.50 -12.24
N ALA A 7 20.72 26.97 -13.30
CA ALA A 7 21.60 28.13 -13.27
C ALA A 7 20.87 29.45 -13.01
N HIS A 8 19.56 29.49 -13.27
CA HIS A 8 18.74 30.67 -13.06
C HIS A 8 17.57 30.35 -12.14
N ASN A 9 17.44 31.09 -11.04
CA ASN A 9 16.29 30.99 -10.16
C ASN A 9 15.11 31.75 -10.79
N THR A 10 14.53 31.14 -11.82
CA THR A 10 13.37 31.68 -12.54
C THR A 10 12.13 31.68 -11.64
N LYS A 11 11.29 32.72 -11.74
CA LYS A 11 9.96 32.76 -11.09
C LYS A 11 9.07 31.60 -11.53
N ASN A 12 9.32 31.03 -12.71
CA ASN A 12 8.57 29.89 -13.24
C ASN A 12 9.53 28.74 -13.58
N PRO A 13 9.83 27.85 -12.63
CA PRO A 13 10.75 26.74 -12.86
C PRO A 13 10.15 25.70 -13.81
N ARG A 14 10.95 25.25 -14.79
CA ARG A 14 10.57 24.16 -15.70
C ARG A 14 11.16 22.84 -15.21
N PHE A 15 10.34 21.80 -15.22
CA PHE A 15 10.69 20.45 -14.79
C PHE A 15 10.58 19.49 -15.97
N SER A 16 11.62 18.71 -16.22
CA SER A 16 11.65 17.74 -17.32
C SER A 16 10.80 16.50 -17.04
N MET A 17 10.69 16.11 -15.76
CA MET A 17 9.94 14.92 -15.35
C MET A 17 8.44 15.15 -15.25
N CYS A 18 8.01 16.36 -14.89
CA CYS A 18 6.59 16.65 -14.73
C CYS A 18 5.90 16.61 -16.10
N CYS A 19 5.04 15.61 -16.31
CA CYS A 19 4.20 15.47 -17.50
C CYS A 19 4.98 15.47 -18.84
N LEU A 20 6.26 15.07 -18.84
CA LEU A 20 7.17 15.22 -19.98
C LEU A 20 7.15 16.64 -20.55
N GLU A 21 7.30 17.65 -19.69
CA GLU A 21 7.29 19.06 -20.10
C GLU A 21 5.95 19.50 -20.71
N GLY A 22 4.85 18.86 -20.29
CA GLY A 22 3.49 19.13 -20.77
C GLY A 22 3.08 18.33 -22.01
N LYS A 23 3.94 17.44 -22.52
CA LYS A 23 3.60 16.53 -23.64
C LYS A 23 2.55 15.49 -23.23
N ILE A 24 2.51 15.12 -21.95
CA ILE A 24 1.49 14.23 -21.38
C ILE A 24 0.45 15.08 -20.65
N LYS A 25 -0.82 14.93 -21.03
CA LYS A 25 -1.94 15.44 -20.23
C LYS A 25 -2.44 14.32 -19.33
N VAL A 26 -2.20 14.46 -18.02
CA VAL A 26 -2.72 13.52 -17.03
C VAL A 26 -4.22 13.77 -16.86
N PRO A 27 -5.08 12.74 -16.97
CA PRO A 27 -6.51 12.89 -16.71
C PRO A 27 -6.76 13.41 -15.30
N PRO A 28 -7.82 14.21 -15.08
CA PRO A 28 -8.23 14.60 -13.74
C PRO A 28 -8.47 13.36 -12.86
N LEU A 29 -8.06 13.46 -11.59
CA LEU A 29 -8.32 12.41 -10.63
C LEU A 29 -9.83 12.22 -10.45
N LYS A 30 -10.28 10.98 -10.38
CA LYS A 30 -11.67 10.66 -10.04
C LYS A 30 -11.97 11.14 -8.63
N SER A 31 -13.20 11.61 -8.41
CA SER A 31 -13.64 11.97 -7.08
C SER A 31 -13.62 10.74 -6.15
N SER A 32 -13.15 10.95 -4.93
CA SER A 32 -13.21 9.92 -3.90
C SER A 32 -14.67 9.59 -3.57
N PRO A 33 -15.01 8.31 -3.32
CA PRO A 33 -16.31 7.93 -2.76
C PRO A 33 -16.65 8.76 -1.51
N THR A 34 -17.93 9.12 -1.34
CA THR A 34 -18.41 10.02 -0.27
C THR A 34 -17.98 9.57 1.12
N PHE A 35 -18.01 8.26 1.37
CA PHE A 35 -17.54 7.67 2.63
C PHE A 35 -16.08 8.02 2.93
N LEU A 36 -15.17 7.74 1.98
CA LEU A 36 -13.75 8.03 2.12
C LEU A 36 -13.49 9.52 2.22
N ARG A 37 -14.23 10.34 1.47
CA ARG A 37 -14.13 11.80 1.54
C ARG A 37 -14.44 12.32 2.94
N ASN A 38 -15.52 11.82 3.56
CA ASN A 38 -15.91 12.21 4.92
C ASN A 38 -14.91 11.69 5.96
N MET A 39 -14.35 10.50 5.77
CA MET A 39 -13.40 9.90 6.71
C MET A 39 -12.01 10.54 6.64
N LEU A 40 -11.66 11.12 5.49
CA LEU A 40 -10.45 11.89 5.29
C LEU A 40 -10.66 13.40 5.50
N ASP A 41 -11.88 13.86 5.80
CA ASP A 41 -12.15 15.27 6.04
C ASP A 41 -11.51 15.73 7.36
N SER A 42 -10.74 16.81 7.30
CA SER A 42 -10.14 17.45 8.49
C SER A 42 -11.21 17.97 9.46
N ASN A 43 -12.41 18.27 8.95
CA ASN A 43 -13.56 18.72 9.74
C ASN A 43 -14.56 17.59 10.04
N GLY A 44 -14.27 16.35 9.66
CA GLY A 44 -15.18 15.19 9.76
C GLY A 44 -15.42 14.63 11.18
N GLY A 45 -15.19 15.45 12.22
CA GLY A 45 -15.38 15.08 13.62
C GLY A 45 -14.38 14.05 14.16
N ALA A 46 -14.72 13.46 15.30
CA ALA A 46 -13.82 12.55 16.04
C ALA A 46 -13.43 11.29 15.24
N ARG A 47 -14.35 10.76 14.43
CA ARG A 47 -14.12 9.53 13.64
C ARG A 47 -13.12 9.76 12.51
N ALA A 48 -13.26 10.85 11.76
CA ALA A 48 -12.33 11.20 10.70
C ALA A 48 -10.94 11.52 11.26
N ARG A 49 -10.89 12.23 12.40
CA ARG A 49 -9.64 12.49 13.13
C ARG A 49 -8.95 11.19 13.54
N ASN A 50 -9.66 10.27 14.20
CA ASN A 50 -9.11 8.99 14.61
C ASN A 50 -8.56 8.17 13.42
N LEU A 51 -9.29 8.13 12.29
CA LEU A 51 -8.78 7.46 11.09
C LEU A 51 -7.48 8.11 10.61
N ARG A 52 -7.43 9.43 10.49
CA ARG A 52 -6.26 10.16 9.97
C ARG A 52 -5.05 9.99 10.89
N ASP A 53 -5.25 10.04 12.20
CA ASP A 53 -4.18 9.86 13.20
C ASP A 53 -3.63 8.43 13.17
N GLN A 54 -4.50 7.44 12.94
CA GLN A 54 -4.15 6.02 12.96
C GLN A 54 -4.04 5.39 11.56
N ILE A 55 -3.99 6.18 10.49
CA ILE A 55 -4.09 5.66 9.12
C ILE A 55 -2.98 4.66 8.78
N ARG A 56 -1.78 4.87 9.34
CA ARG A 56 -0.66 3.93 9.18
C ARG A 56 -0.94 2.59 9.84
N VAL A 57 -1.58 2.61 11.02
CA VAL A 57 -1.95 1.39 11.76
C VAL A 57 -3.02 0.63 10.97
N TYR A 58 -4.07 1.30 10.53
CA TYR A 58 -5.11 0.68 9.71
C TYR A 58 -4.57 0.10 8.40
N ASN A 59 -3.71 0.83 7.69
CA ASN A 59 -3.06 0.32 6.47
C ASN A 59 -2.13 -0.86 6.77
N SER A 60 -1.41 -0.82 7.89
CA SER A 60 -0.52 -1.91 8.29
C SER A 60 -1.32 -3.16 8.68
N MET A 61 -2.42 -3.01 9.42
CA MET A 61 -3.33 -4.11 9.75
C MET A 61 -3.92 -4.77 8.51
N HIS A 62 -4.23 -3.98 7.47
CA HIS A 62 -4.70 -4.51 6.19
C HIS A 62 -3.58 -5.25 5.43
N ASN A 63 -2.34 -4.79 5.57
CA ASN A 63 -1.16 -5.45 5.00
C ASN A 63 -0.78 -6.73 5.76
N PHE A 64 -1.09 -6.82 7.06
CA PHE A 64 -1.03 -8.03 7.88
C PHE A 64 -2.27 -8.90 7.69
N THR A 65 -2.53 -9.23 6.44
CA THR A 65 -3.23 -10.47 6.15
C THR A 65 -2.51 -11.62 6.81
N TYR A 66 -3.23 -12.44 7.58
CA TYR A 66 -2.69 -13.69 8.06
C TYR A 66 -2.14 -14.48 6.86
N VAL A 67 -0.86 -14.83 6.93
CA VAL A 67 -0.18 -15.60 5.89
C VAL A 67 -0.79 -16.99 5.86
N GLY A 68 -1.66 -17.24 4.88
CA GLY A 68 -2.29 -18.54 4.66
C GLY A 68 -1.35 -19.58 4.05
N ALA A 69 -0.09 -19.66 4.50
CA ALA A 69 0.93 -20.50 3.89
C ALA A 69 1.29 -21.73 4.73
N LYS A 70 1.83 -22.77 4.10
CA LYS A 70 2.20 -24.02 4.76
C LYS A 70 3.59 -23.88 5.36
N VAL A 71 3.66 -23.74 6.68
CA VAL A 71 4.93 -23.74 7.43
C VAL A 71 5.49 -25.16 7.42
N ASP A 72 6.69 -25.31 6.88
CA ASP A 72 7.43 -26.56 6.92
C ASP A 72 8.05 -26.73 8.31
N ARG A 73 7.47 -27.60 9.13
CA ARG A 73 7.93 -27.86 10.51
C ARG A 73 9.01 -28.93 10.57
N LEU A 74 9.24 -29.67 9.48
CA LEU A 74 10.17 -30.79 9.48
C LEU A 74 11.63 -30.32 9.46
N ILE A 75 11.88 -29.13 8.92
CA ILE A 75 13.23 -28.57 8.76
C ILE A 75 13.90 -28.26 10.10
N ASN A 76 13.12 -27.89 11.12
CA ASN A 76 13.63 -27.58 12.46
C ASN A 76 13.77 -28.83 13.36
N LYS A 77 13.62 -30.04 12.83
CA LYS A 77 13.84 -31.29 13.59
C LYS A 77 15.31 -31.70 13.64
N MET A 78 16.16 -31.14 12.78
CA MET A 78 17.59 -31.42 12.77
C MET A 78 18.35 -30.38 13.60
N PRO A 79 19.52 -30.73 14.16
CA PRO A 79 20.38 -29.77 14.85
C PRO A 79 20.78 -28.64 13.89
N GLY A 80 20.53 -27.39 14.30
CA GLY A 80 20.87 -26.21 13.51
C GLY A 80 20.10 -24.97 13.94
N PRO A 81 20.41 -23.81 13.35
CA PRO A 81 19.67 -22.57 13.59
C PRO A 81 18.20 -22.74 13.20
N TYR A 82 17.29 -22.12 13.96
CA TYR A 82 15.87 -22.15 13.63
C TYR A 82 15.60 -21.48 12.28
N VAL A 83 14.90 -22.18 11.38
CA VAL A 83 14.54 -21.68 10.06
C VAL A 83 13.03 -21.63 9.92
N PHE A 84 12.50 -20.44 9.67
CA PHE A 84 11.09 -20.25 9.33
C PHE A 84 10.88 -20.41 7.82
N LYS A 85 10.63 -21.65 7.37
CA LYS A 85 10.40 -21.95 5.96
C LYS A 85 8.91 -21.98 5.63
N ILE A 86 8.52 -21.14 4.68
CA ILE A 86 7.19 -21.11 4.10
C ILE A 86 7.23 -21.83 2.75
N SER A 87 6.32 -22.78 2.53
CA SER A 87 6.11 -23.44 1.23
C SER A 87 4.68 -23.15 0.74
N SER A 88 4.53 -22.98 -0.58
CA SER A 88 3.28 -22.62 -1.30
C SER A 88 2.95 -21.11 -1.44
N GLN A 89 1.81 -20.80 -2.07
CA GLN A 89 1.35 -19.43 -2.30
C GLN A 89 1.03 -18.73 -0.98
N ASN A 90 1.59 -17.55 -0.77
CA ASN A 90 1.18 -16.65 0.30
C ASN A 90 -0.21 -16.11 -0.03
N CYS A 91 -1.22 -16.61 0.70
CA CYS A 91 -2.59 -16.12 0.56
C CYS A 91 -2.88 -15.06 1.61
N HIS A 92 -3.36 -13.91 1.15
CA HIS A 92 -3.80 -12.81 1.98
C HIS A 92 -5.19 -13.14 2.57
N ARG A 93 -5.27 -13.57 3.84
CA ARG A 93 -6.58 -13.78 4.52
C ARG A 93 -7.05 -12.49 5.20
N ILE A 94 -7.90 -11.71 4.52
CA ILE A 94 -8.54 -10.49 5.06
C ILE A 94 -9.97 -10.83 5.48
N GLY A 95 -10.19 -11.41 6.67
CA GLY A 95 -11.52 -11.59 7.25
C GLY A 95 -12.65 -11.92 6.24
N THR A 96 -13.83 -11.32 6.40
CA THR A 96 -14.99 -11.45 5.50
C THR A 96 -14.84 -10.73 4.14
N MET A 97 -13.65 -10.20 3.81
CA MET A 97 -13.36 -9.41 2.60
C MET A 97 -12.21 -9.99 1.76
N SER A 98 -12.09 -11.32 1.70
CA SER A 98 -11.08 -12.01 0.88
C SER A 98 -11.71 -12.71 -0.32
N PRO A 99 -11.09 -12.68 -1.52
CA PRO A 99 -11.57 -13.42 -2.69
C PRO A 99 -11.61 -14.92 -2.40
N LEU A 100 -12.67 -15.58 -2.85
CA LEU A 100 -13.03 -16.97 -2.51
C LEU A 100 -12.10 -18.05 -3.07
N VAL A 101 -10.92 -17.72 -3.63
CA VAL A 101 -10.06 -18.73 -4.26
C VAL A 101 -8.59 -18.49 -3.95
N CYS A 102 -8.14 -19.05 -2.83
CA CYS A 102 -6.73 -19.44 -2.65
C CYS A 102 -6.63 -20.90 -3.10
N HIS A 103 -6.00 -21.17 -4.25
CA HIS A 103 -5.78 -22.53 -4.70
C HIS A 103 -4.86 -23.26 -3.73
N ARG A 104 -5.45 -24.01 -2.78
CA ARG A 104 -4.74 -25.06 -2.06
C ARG A 104 -4.36 -26.13 -3.08
N LYS A 105 -3.15 -26.06 -3.62
CA LYS A 105 -2.53 -27.26 -4.19
C LYS A 105 -2.21 -28.17 -2.99
N THR A 106 -3.10 -29.13 -2.77
CA THR A 106 -2.92 -30.26 -1.85
C THR A 106 -1.66 -31.02 -2.21
#